data_AF-A0AAN7ZF03-F1
#
_entry.id   AF-A0AAN7ZF03-F1
#
_cell.length_a   1.000
_cell.length_b   1.000
_cell.length_c   1.000
_cell.angle_alpha   90.00
_cell.angle_beta   90.00
_cell.angle_gamma   90.00
#
_symmetry.space_group_name_H-M   'P 1'
#
loop_
_entity.id
_entity.type
_entity.pdbx_description
1 polymer ?
#
loop_
_entity_poly.entity_id
_entity_poly.type
_entity_poly.pdbx_seq_one_letter_code
_entity_poly.pdbx_strand_id
1 'polypeptide(L)'
;MPDVSAELAELQAKVAQLQSQLAQARQAIAFNPSQSENDARLVWLKDEHHRAMQRFATQIINLGHDDMISEADRSMEKHRIFHAEAMREADERLAAAQDTIEEHRKFHAAAMKEADERLAMADDSMVEHRKFHVQAMREADERLAAAQGAIEEHRIFHAAAMKEADERLAAADDSMVEHRKFHIQAMREANERLAAAQGAIEEHRKFHAAAMKEADERLAVADDNMVEHRKFHVQAMREADKRLGRADDAIIEHRKFHTAAMNEADKRLANTVLA
;
A
#
# COMPACT_ATOMS: atom_id res chain seq x y z
N MET A 1 -74.26 -84.86 26.31
CA MET A 1 -73.99 -85.69 27.50
C MET A 1 -75.32 -85.94 28.18
N PRO A 2 -75.70 -87.19 28.52
CA PRO A 2 -76.83 -87.41 29.41
C PRO A 2 -76.61 -86.59 30.69
N ASP A 3 -77.67 -85.99 31.22
CA ASP A 3 -77.58 -85.11 32.38
C ASP A 3 -77.16 -85.93 33.61
N VAL A 4 -75.85 -85.90 33.91
CA VAL A 4 -75.23 -86.68 34.98
C VAL A 4 -75.83 -86.29 36.36
N SER A 5 -76.38 -85.07 36.46
CA SER A 5 -77.17 -84.61 37.61
C SER A 5 -78.53 -85.34 37.70
N ALA A 6 -79.18 -85.61 36.57
CA ALA A 6 -80.43 -86.37 36.54
C ALA A 6 -80.20 -87.85 36.93
N GLU A 7 -79.09 -88.46 36.49
CA GLU A 7 -78.71 -89.82 36.88
C GLU A 7 -78.35 -89.93 38.38
N LEU A 8 -77.67 -88.91 38.93
CA LEU A 8 -77.41 -88.82 40.37
C LEU A 8 -78.71 -88.69 41.17
N ALA A 9 -79.65 -87.87 40.71
CA ALA A 9 -80.96 -87.69 41.34
C ALA A 9 -81.78 -88.99 41.32
N GLU A 10 -81.71 -89.76 40.24
CA GLU A 10 -82.35 -91.08 40.13
C GLU A 10 -81.73 -92.10 41.10
N LEU A 11 -80.39 -92.13 41.19
CA LEU A 11 -79.68 -92.99 42.15
C LEU A 11 -79.99 -92.60 43.61
N GLN A 12 -80.08 -91.31 43.91
CA GLN A 12 -80.48 -90.82 45.24
C GLN A 12 -81.90 -91.27 45.60
N ALA A 13 -82.85 -91.13 44.67
CA ALA A 13 -84.22 -91.59 44.85
C ALA A 13 -84.29 -93.11 45.07
N LYS A 14 -83.49 -93.88 44.31
CA LYS A 14 -83.41 -95.34 44.45
C LYS A 14 -82.81 -95.78 45.78
N VAL A 15 -81.75 -95.12 46.25
CA VAL A 15 -81.16 -95.34 47.58
C VAL A 15 -82.20 -95.09 48.68
N ALA A 16 -82.92 -93.97 48.61
CA ALA A 16 -83.96 -93.61 49.58
C ALA A 16 -85.14 -94.60 49.58
N GLN A 17 -85.56 -95.05 48.40
CA GLN A 17 -86.61 -96.07 48.25
C GLN A 17 -86.18 -97.42 48.85
N LEU A 18 -84.96 -97.90 48.55
CA LEU A 18 -84.43 -99.14 49.10
C LEU A 18 -84.25 -99.07 50.62
N GLN A 19 -83.88 -97.90 51.15
CA GLN A 19 -83.78 -97.67 52.60
C GLN A 19 -85.16 -97.75 53.28
N SER A 20 -86.20 -97.19 52.66
CA SER A 20 -87.58 -97.31 53.13
C SER A 20 -88.08 -98.76 53.09
N GLN A 21 -87.81 -99.48 51.99
CA GLN A 21 -88.15 -100.90 51.86
C GLN A 21 -87.41 -101.78 52.87
N LEU A 22 -86.14 -101.50 53.16
CA LEU A 22 -85.37 -102.16 54.21
C LEU A 22 -85.98 -101.94 55.60
N ALA A 23 -86.43 -100.71 55.91
CA ALA A 23 -87.07 -100.41 57.18
C ALA A 23 -88.40 -101.17 57.34
N GLN A 24 -89.22 -101.23 56.28
CA GLN A 24 -90.46 -102.00 56.25
C GLN A 24 -90.22 -103.51 56.38
N ALA A 25 -89.22 -104.05 55.66
CA ALA A 25 -88.86 -105.48 55.74
C ALA A 25 -88.35 -105.87 57.14
N ARG A 26 -87.57 -105.00 57.81
CA ARG A 26 -87.14 -105.20 59.20
C ARG A 26 -88.33 -105.22 60.17
N GLN A 27 -89.32 -104.35 59.96
CA GLN A 27 -90.55 -104.34 60.77
C GLN A 27 -91.40 -105.60 60.54
N ALA A 28 -91.50 -106.08 59.31
CA ALA A 28 -92.25 -107.30 58.97
C ALA A 28 -91.63 -108.57 59.60
N ILE A 29 -90.30 -108.69 59.59
CA ILE A 29 -89.58 -109.80 60.23
C ILE A 29 -89.75 -109.77 61.76
N ALA A 30 -89.78 -108.59 62.37
CA ALA A 30 -90.03 -108.45 63.81
C ALA A 30 -91.42 -108.93 64.24
N PHE A 31 -92.41 -108.95 63.33
CA PHE A 31 -93.78 -109.35 63.61
C PHE A 31 -94.09 -110.82 63.25
N ASN A 32 -93.32 -111.45 62.35
CA ASN A 32 -93.56 -112.84 61.94
C ASN A 32 -92.24 -113.58 61.57
N PRO A 33 -91.51 -114.14 62.57
CA PRO A 33 -90.13 -114.60 62.39
C PRO A 33 -89.96 -115.99 61.75
N SER A 34 -91.04 -116.70 61.39
CA SER A 34 -90.96 -118.11 60.91
C SER A 34 -90.97 -118.29 59.38
N GLN A 35 -90.70 -117.25 58.59
CA GLN A 35 -90.67 -117.32 57.12
C GLN A 35 -89.26 -117.13 56.55
N SER A 36 -88.66 -118.20 56.00
CA SER A 36 -87.34 -118.15 55.34
C SER A 36 -87.29 -117.20 54.13
N GLU A 37 -88.43 -116.95 53.49
CA GLU A 37 -88.55 -115.99 52.38
C GLU A 37 -88.30 -114.54 52.83
N ASN A 38 -88.64 -114.19 54.08
CA ASN A 38 -88.42 -112.85 54.60
C ASN A 38 -86.93 -112.59 54.87
N ASP A 39 -86.18 -113.60 55.30
CA ASP A 39 -84.74 -113.50 55.50
C ASP A 39 -83.97 -113.34 54.18
N ALA A 40 -84.32 -114.13 53.15
CA ALA A 40 -83.72 -114.01 51.82
C ALA A 40 -83.99 -112.63 51.19
N ARG A 41 -85.21 -112.11 51.35
CA ARG A 41 -85.59 -110.77 50.88
C ARG A 41 -84.83 -109.67 51.61
N LEU A 42 -84.60 -109.81 52.91
CA LEU A 42 -83.81 -108.84 53.69
C LEU A 42 -82.34 -108.83 53.27
N VAL A 43 -81.73 -109.99 53.03
CA VAL A 43 -80.35 -110.10 52.54
C VAL A 43 -80.22 -109.44 51.17
N TRP A 44 -81.12 -109.75 50.23
CA TRP A 44 -81.12 -109.13 48.90
C TRP A 44 -81.29 -107.60 48.97
N LEU A 45 -82.23 -107.10 49.79
CA LEU A 45 -82.44 -105.67 49.97
C LEU A 45 -81.20 -104.96 50.57
N LYS A 46 -80.47 -105.63 51.48
CA LYS A 46 -79.22 -105.08 52.04
C LYS A 46 -78.13 -105.00 50.98
N ASP A 47 -77.95 -106.06 50.20
CA ASP A 47 -76.95 -106.10 49.13
C ASP A 47 -77.26 -105.08 48.03
N GLU A 48 -78.53 -104.98 47.62
CA GLU A 48 -78.94 -104.02 46.59
C GLU A 48 -78.85 -102.57 47.08
N HIS A 49 -79.22 -102.30 48.34
CA HIS A 49 -79.01 -100.99 48.94
C HIS A 49 -77.51 -100.64 49.03
N HIS A 50 -76.67 -101.61 49.40
CA HIS A 50 -75.23 -101.41 49.46
C HIS A 50 -74.63 -101.12 48.07
N ARG A 51 -75.05 -101.86 47.03
CA ARG A 51 -74.64 -101.61 45.64
C ARG A 51 -75.13 -100.24 45.14
N ALA A 52 -76.37 -99.87 45.45
CA ALA A 52 -76.92 -98.57 45.09
C ALA A 52 -76.14 -97.42 45.76
N MET A 53 -75.81 -97.57 47.05
CA MET A 53 -74.97 -96.61 47.79
C MET A 53 -73.56 -96.50 47.21
N GLN A 54 -72.92 -97.61 46.85
CA GLN A 54 -71.60 -97.60 46.23
C GLN A 54 -71.62 -96.89 44.87
N ARG A 55 -72.65 -97.14 44.04
CA ARG A 55 -72.82 -96.44 42.75
C ARG A 55 -73.05 -94.95 42.96
N PHE A 56 -73.91 -94.58 43.90
CA PHE A 56 -74.16 -93.19 44.25
C PHE A 56 -72.88 -92.47 44.72
N ALA A 57 -72.10 -93.09 45.60
CA ALA A 57 -70.82 -92.53 46.08
C ALA A 57 -69.79 -92.39 44.95
N THR A 58 -69.70 -93.36 44.05
CA THR A 58 -68.81 -93.30 42.88
C THR A 58 -69.21 -92.18 41.92
N GLN A 59 -70.52 -92.00 41.70
CA GLN A 59 -71.05 -90.95 40.84
C GLN A 59 -70.76 -89.55 41.38
N ILE A 60 -70.87 -89.35 42.70
CA ILE A 60 -70.49 -88.08 43.36
C ILE A 60 -69.00 -87.78 43.14
N ILE A 61 -68.13 -88.79 43.31
CA ILE A 61 -66.67 -88.62 43.11
C ILE A 61 -66.36 -88.27 41.65
N ASN A 62 -67.00 -88.94 40.69
CA ASN A 62 -66.81 -88.67 39.26
C ASN A 62 -67.28 -87.26 38.88
N LEU A 63 -68.45 -86.82 39.36
CA LEU A 63 -68.92 -85.45 39.18
C LEU A 63 -67.94 -84.42 39.74
N GLY A 64 -67.39 -84.66 40.94
CA GLY A 64 -66.36 -83.80 41.52
C GLY A 64 -65.09 -83.72 40.68
N HIS A 65 -64.65 -84.84 40.08
CA HIS A 65 -63.50 -84.84 39.17
C HIS A 65 -63.82 -84.12 37.85
N ASP A 66 -64.99 -84.33 37.27
CA ASP A 66 -65.42 -83.69 36.02
C ASP A 66 -65.53 -82.16 36.20
N ASP A 67 -66.05 -81.70 37.34
CA ASP A 67 -66.10 -80.28 37.71
C ASP A 67 -64.69 -79.68 37.84
N MET A 68 -63.79 -80.39 38.53
CA MET A 68 -62.38 -79.97 38.69
C MET A 68 -61.64 -79.90 37.36
N ILE A 69 -61.81 -80.90 36.48
CA ILE A 69 -61.22 -80.90 35.13
C ILE A 69 -61.79 -79.74 34.31
N SER A 70 -63.10 -79.50 34.37
CA SER A 70 -63.76 -78.40 33.66
C SER A 70 -63.30 -77.02 34.15
N GLU A 71 -62.97 -76.88 35.44
CA GLU A 71 -62.39 -75.64 35.97
C GLU A 71 -60.93 -75.47 35.56
N ALA A 72 -60.13 -76.54 35.58
CA ALA A 72 -58.75 -76.54 35.10
C ALA A 72 -58.67 -76.16 33.61
N ASP A 73 -59.53 -76.74 32.76
CA ASP A 73 -59.60 -76.43 31.33
C ASP A 73 -59.98 -74.96 31.09
N ARG A 74 -60.97 -74.44 31.84
CA ARG A 74 -61.34 -73.01 31.77
C ARG A 74 -60.20 -72.10 32.21
N SER A 75 -59.44 -72.49 33.24
CA SER A 75 -58.27 -71.72 33.70
C SER A 75 -57.14 -71.75 32.67
N MET A 76 -56.85 -72.92 32.10
CA MET A 76 -55.84 -73.07 31.05
C MET A 76 -56.20 -72.28 29.80
N GLU A 77 -57.48 -72.25 29.41
CA GLU A 77 -57.93 -71.44 28.28
C GLU A 77 -57.74 -69.94 28.54
N LYS A 78 -58.06 -69.46 29.74
CA LYS A 78 -57.76 -68.07 30.14
C LYS A 78 -56.26 -67.77 30.08
N HIS A 79 -55.41 -68.68 30.56
CA HIS A 79 -53.96 -68.52 30.49
C HIS A 79 -53.44 -68.48 29.05
N ARG A 80 -54.00 -69.30 28.15
CA ARG A 80 -53.67 -69.29 26.72
C ARG A 80 -54.05 -67.98 26.06
N ILE A 81 -55.26 -67.47 26.31
CA ILE A 81 -55.73 -66.18 25.79
C ILE A 81 -54.80 -65.06 26.29
N PHE A 82 -54.50 -65.02 27.59
CA PHE A 82 -53.57 -64.03 28.16
C PHE A 82 -52.18 -64.09 27.51
N HIS A 83 -51.62 -65.29 27.32
CA HIS A 83 -50.31 -65.43 26.65
C HIS A 83 -50.36 -64.99 25.18
N ALA A 84 -51.43 -65.34 24.46
CA ALA A 84 -51.60 -64.93 23.06
C ALA A 84 -51.71 -63.40 22.94
N GLU A 85 -52.48 -62.75 23.83
CA GLU A 85 -52.60 -61.30 23.88
C GLU A 85 -51.27 -60.61 24.24
N ALA A 86 -50.54 -61.14 25.23
CA ALA A 86 -49.23 -60.61 25.62
C ALA A 86 -48.19 -60.74 24.50
N MET A 87 -48.18 -61.87 23.77
CA MET A 87 -47.31 -62.05 22.61
C MET A 87 -47.67 -61.09 21.48
N ARG A 88 -48.96 -60.91 21.17
CA ARG A 88 -49.41 -59.94 20.17
C ARG A 88 -48.99 -58.51 20.54
N GLU A 89 -49.14 -58.12 21.80
CA GLU A 89 -48.72 -56.79 22.27
C GLU A 89 -47.19 -56.62 22.20
N ALA A 90 -46.42 -57.68 22.48
CA ALA A 90 -44.97 -57.66 22.34
C ALA A 90 -44.55 -57.49 20.87
N ASP A 91 -45.21 -58.21 19.95
CA ASP A 91 -44.97 -58.08 18.50
C ASP A 91 -45.31 -56.68 17.99
N GLU A 92 -46.44 -56.10 18.43
CA GLU A 92 -46.82 -54.72 18.09
C GLU A 92 -45.81 -53.69 18.61
N ARG A 93 -45.31 -53.87 19.84
CA ARG A 93 -44.24 -53.02 20.40
C ARG A 93 -42.92 -53.17 19.63
N LEU A 94 -42.57 -54.38 19.21
CA LEU A 94 -41.37 -54.64 18.42
C LEU A 94 -41.48 -53.99 17.03
N ALA A 95 -42.63 -54.10 16.37
CA ALA A 95 -42.88 -53.45 15.09
C ALA A 95 -42.76 -51.92 15.22
N ALA A 96 -43.42 -51.32 16.22
CA ALA A 96 -43.30 -49.88 16.48
C ALA A 96 -41.85 -49.45 16.77
N ALA A 97 -41.10 -50.25 17.53
CA ALA A 97 -39.68 -49.98 17.78
C ALA A 97 -38.85 -50.05 16.49
N GLN A 98 -39.12 -51.01 15.60
CA GLN A 98 -38.46 -51.10 14.30
C GLN A 98 -38.75 -49.89 13.42
N ASP A 99 -40.01 -49.45 13.36
CA ASP A 99 -40.41 -48.25 12.61
C ASP A 99 -39.67 -47.01 13.13
N THR A 100 -39.62 -46.81 14.46
CA THR A 100 -38.88 -45.68 15.05
C THR A 100 -37.39 -45.74 14.74
N ILE A 101 -36.77 -46.92 14.77
CA ILE A 101 -35.35 -47.09 14.40
C ILE A 101 -35.14 -46.75 12.92
N GLU A 102 -36.05 -47.16 12.04
CA GLU A 102 -35.96 -46.84 10.61
C GLU A 102 -36.08 -45.33 10.36
N GLU A 103 -37.01 -44.66 11.04
CA GLU A 103 -37.15 -43.20 11.00
C GLU A 103 -35.89 -42.50 11.50
N HIS A 104 -35.33 -42.94 12.63
CA HIS A 104 -34.06 -42.42 13.14
C HIS A 104 -32.90 -42.61 12.15
N ARG A 105 -32.84 -43.77 11.47
CA ARG A 105 -31.82 -44.01 10.43
C ARG A 105 -32.00 -43.09 9.23
N LYS A 106 -33.24 -42.87 8.78
CA LYS A 106 -33.54 -41.93 7.68
C LYS A 106 -33.15 -40.49 8.06
N PHE A 107 -33.48 -40.07 9.28
CA PHE A 107 -33.09 -38.77 9.82
C PHE A 107 -31.56 -38.60 9.84
N HIS A 108 -30.83 -39.57 10.39
CA HIS A 108 -29.37 -39.51 10.42
C HIS A 108 -28.74 -39.51 9.03
N ALA A 109 -29.26 -40.30 8.09
CA ALA A 109 -28.78 -40.31 6.71
C ALA A 109 -29.00 -38.95 6.02
N ALA A 110 -30.17 -38.33 6.23
CA ALA A 110 -30.46 -37.00 5.70
C ALA A 110 -29.53 -35.93 6.30
N ALA A 111 -29.32 -35.96 7.63
CA ALA A 111 -28.43 -35.03 8.32
C ALA A 111 -26.96 -35.17 7.87
N MET A 112 -26.48 -36.40 7.66
CA MET A 112 -25.13 -36.64 7.14
C MET A 112 -24.98 -36.11 5.72
N LYS A 113 -25.97 -36.37 4.84
CA LYS A 113 -25.97 -35.84 3.48
C LYS A 113 -25.94 -34.31 3.46
N GLU A 114 -26.73 -33.66 4.31
CA GLU A 114 -26.75 -32.19 4.42
C GLU A 114 -25.40 -31.65 4.94
N ALA A 115 -24.76 -32.35 5.87
CA ALA A 115 -23.43 -32.00 6.35
C ALA A 115 -22.37 -32.11 5.25
N ASP A 116 -22.40 -33.19 4.46
CA ASP A 116 -21.50 -33.39 3.32
C ASP A 116 -21.69 -32.29 2.25
N GLU A 117 -22.94 -31.95 1.93
CA GLU A 117 -23.26 -30.86 1.00
C GLU A 117 -22.74 -29.50 1.50
N ARG A 118 -22.88 -29.21 2.81
CA ARG A 118 -22.33 -27.99 3.42
C ARG A 118 -20.81 -27.95 3.38
N LEU A 119 -20.14 -29.08 3.65
CA LEU A 119 -18.69 -29.18 3.56
C LEU A 119 -18.20 -28.96 2.14
N ALA A 120 -18.85 -29.55 1.15
CA ALA A 120 -18.53 -29.34 -0.26
C ALA A 120 -18.65 -27.86 -0.67
N MET A 121 -19.74 -27.19 -0.26
CA MET A 121 -19.91 -25.75 -0.51
C MET A 121 -18.84 -24.90 0.17
N ALA A 122 -18.41 -25.27 1.38
CA ALA A 122 -17.34 -24.58 2.10
C ALA A 122 -15.99 -24.75 1.40
N ASP A 123 -15.68 -25.97 0.92
CA ASP A 123 -14.47 -26.24 0.15
C ASP A 123 -14.43 -25.45 -1.16
N ASP A 124 -15.55 -25.43 -1.91
CA ASP A 124 -15.66 -24.62 -3.13
C ASP A 124 -15.45 -23.12 -2.84
N SER A 125 -16.06 -22.60 -1.77
CA SER A 125 -15.86 -21.23 -1.32
C SER A 125 -14.39 -20.94 -0.98
N MET A 126 -13.71 -21.86 -0.31
CA MET A 126 -12.28 -21.74 0.01
C MET A 126 -11.38 -21.78 -1.23
N VAL A 127 -11.74 -22.60 -2.24
CA VAL A 127 -11.04 -22.64 -3.53
C VAL A 127 -11.17 -21.30 -4.25
N GLU A 128 -12.37 -20.74 -4.32
CA GLU A 128 -12.60 -19.42 -4.94
C GLU A 128 -11.88 -18.30 -4.18
N HIS A 129 -11.92 -18.31 -2.85
CA HIS A 129 -11.19 -17.34 -2.03
C HIS A 129 -9.67 -17.42 -2.26
N ARG A 130 -9.13 -18.64 -2.41
CA ARG A 130 -7.72 -18.85 -2.75
C ARG A 130 -7.38 -18.31 -4.13
N LYS A 131 -8.21 -18.57 -5.15
CA LYS A 131 -8.04 -18.02 -6.51
C LYS A 131 -8.02 -16.49 -6.48
N PHE A 132 -8.96 -15.88 -5.77
CA PHE A 132 -9.04 -14.43 -5.61
C PHE A 132 -7.75 -13.87 -4.98
N HIS A 133 -7.24 -14.47 -3.90
CA HIS A 133 -5.98 -14.04 -3.28
C HIS A 133 -4.77 -14.18 -4.21
N VAL A 134 -4.66 -15.30 -4.93
CA VAL A 134 -3.56 -15.50 -5.89
C VAL A 134 -3.60 -14.45 -7.00
N GLN A 135 -4.79 -14.14 -7.53
CA GLN A 135 -4.95 -13.09 -8.54
C GLN A 135 -4.59 -11.71 -7.97
N ALA A 136 -5.08 -11.37 -6.78
CA ALA A 136 -4.77 -10.09 -6.14
C ALA A 136 -3.26 -9.92 -5.86
N MET A 137 -2.59 -10.98 -5.42
CA MET A 137 -1.12 -10.97 -5.23
C MET A 137 -0.39 -10.76 -6.55
N ARG A 138 -0.80 -11.47 -7.61
CA ARG A 138 -0.20 -11.31 -8.94
C ARG A 138 -0.36 -9.89 -9.46
N GLU A 139 -1.54 -9.29 -9.33
CA GLU A 139 -1.75 -7.89 -9.72
C GLU A 139 -0.90 -6.92 -8.88
N ALA A 140 -0.70 -7.21 -7.60
CA ALA A 140 0.17 -6.40 -6.74
C ALA A 140 1.64 -6.48 -7.20
N ASP A 141 2.12 -7.68 -7.54
CA ASP A 141 3.46 -7.90 -8.07
C ASP A 141 3.66 -7.18 -9.42
N GLU A 142 2.67 -7.25 -10.32
CA GLU A 142 2.69 -6.55 -11.61
C GLU A 142 2.73 -5.02 -11.41
N ARG A 143 1.94 -4.47 -10.47
CA ARG A 143 1.98 -3.04 -10.12
C ARG A 143 3.33 -2.64 -9.51
N LEU A 144 3.93 -3.48 -8.67
CA LEU A 144 5.23 -3.22 -8.08
C LEU A 144 6.34 -3.21 -9.15
N ALA A 145 6.32 -4.16 -10.08
CA ALA A 145 7.26 -4.21 -11.19
C ALA A 145 7.14 -2.98 -12.10
N ALA A 146 5.92 -2.53 -12.41
CA ALA A 146 5.69 -1.30 -13.18
C ALA A 146 6.23 -0.05 -12.45
N ALA A 147 6.01 0.05 -11.13
CA ALA A 147 6.55 1.15 -10.34
C ALA A 147 8.08 1.16 -10.30
N GLN A 148 8.72 -0.02 -10.18
CA GLN A 148 10.18 -0.14 -10.26
C GLN A 148 10.72 0.30 -11.62
N GLY A 149 10.05 -0.09 -12.72
CA GLY A 149 10.39 0.37 -14.07
C GLY A 149 10.32 1.89 -14.21
N ALA A 150 9.23 2.51 -13.74
CA ALA A 150 9.07 3.96 -13.78
C ALA A 150 10.14 4.71 -12.95
N ILE A 151 10.52 4.17 -11.79
CA ILE A 151 11.61 4.73 -10.98
C ILE A 151 12.93 4.66 -11.73
N GLU A 152 13.23 3.54 -12.39
CA GLU A 152 14.48 3.39 -13.15
C GLU A 152 14.53 4.35 -14.34
N GLU A 153 13.44 4.49 -15.11
CA GLU A 153 13.34 5.49 -16.19
C GLU A 153 13.59 6.91 -15.66
N HIS A 154 13.01 7.26 -14.52
CA HIS A 154 13.19 8.57 -13.89
C HIS A 154 14.65 8.79 -13.44
N ARG A 155 15.34 7.75 -12.96
CA ARG A 155 16.77 7.81 -12.62
C ARG A 155 17.63 8.03 -13.86
N ILE A 156 17.35 7.32 -14.95
CA ILE A 156 18.05 7.49 -16.23
C ILE A 156 17.87 8.92 -16.75
N PHE A 157 16.64 9.43 -16.74
CA PHE A 157 16.34 10.81 -17.13
C PHE A 157 17.13 11.82 -16.29
N HIS A 158 17.11 11.69 -14.96
CA HIS A 158 17.87 12.59 -14.09
C HIS A 158 19.38 12.52 -14.31
N ALA A 159 19.94 11.32 -14.51
CA ALA A 159 21.36 11.16 -14.78
C ALA A 159 21.76 11.84 -16.10
N ALA A 160 20.94 11.71 -17.14
CA ALA A 160 21.16 12.38 -18.41
C ALA A 160 21.08 13.92 -18.27
N ALA A 161 20.09 14.43 -17.55
CA ALA A 161 19.93 15.86 -17.30
C ALA A 161 21.11 16.44 -16.50
N MET A 162 21.61 15.71 -15.49
CA MET A 162 22.79 16.12 -14.72
C MET A 162 24.04 16.15 -15.60
N LYS A 163 24.25 15.13 -16.43
CA LYS A 163 25.37 15.11 -17.37
C LYS A 163 25.33 16.29 -18.35
N GLU A 164 24.16 16.61 -18.88
CA GLU A 164 23.98 17.76 -19.77
C GLU A 164 24.23 19.10 -19.06
N ALA A 165 23.84 19.22 -17.79
CA ALA A 165 24.13 20.39 -16.97
C ALA A 165 25.64 20.56 -16.73
N ASP A 166 26.35 19.47 -16.42
CA ASP A 166 27.80 19.46 -16.24
C ASP A 166 28.53 19.85 -17.54
N GLU A 167 28.10 19.33 -18.69
CA GLU A 167 28.63 19.69 -20.01
C GLU A 167 28.42 21.18 -20.33
N ARG A 168 27.25 21.74 -19.99
CA ARG A 168 26.97 23.17 -20.14
C ARG A 168 27.84 24.04 -19.23
N LEU A 169 28.07 23.62 -17.99
CA LEU A 169 28.94 24.33 -17.06
C LEU A 169 30.39 24.34 -17.56
N ALA A 170 30.90 23.20 -18.02
CA ALA A 170 32.23 23.11 -18.61
C ALA A 170 32.39 24.03 -19.83
N ALA A 171 31.41 24.05 -20.74
CA ALA A 171 31.41 24.96 -21.88
C ALA A 171 31.36 26.45 -21.47
N ALA A 172 30.65 26.79 -20.39
CA ALA A 172 30.61 28.15 -19.86
C ALA A 172 31.96 28.57 -19.27
N ASP A 173 32.63 27.68 -18.53
CA ASP A 173 33.97 27.92 -17.99
C ASP A 173 35.00 28.14 -19.11
N ASP A 174 34.98 27.31 -20.16
CA ASP A 174 35.86 27.47 -21.33
C ASP A 174 35.62 28.82 -22.01
N SER A 175 34.36 29.22 -22.20
CA SER A 175 33.98 30.52 -22.76
C SER A 175 34.52 31.69 -21.92
N MET A 176 34.42 31.58 -20.58
CA MET A 176 34.95 32.58 -19.65
C MET A 176 36.48 32.69 -19.73
N VAL A 177 37.18 31.57 -19.88
CA VAL A 177 38.63 31.54 -20.07
C VAL A 177 39.03 32.26 -21.37
N GLU A 178 38.34 32.00 -22.47
CA GLU A 178 38.59 32.68 -23.75
C GLU A 178 38.28 34.18 -23.68
N HIS A 179 37.18 34.57 -23.03
CA HIS A 179 36.84 35.98 -22.83
C HIS A 179 37.91 36.71 -22.01
N ARG A 180 38.48 36.04 -21.00
CA ARG A 180 39.60 36.58 -20.20
C ARG A 180 40.87 36.74 -21.04
N LYS A 181 41.21 35.77 -21.89
CA LYS A 181 42.36 35.87 -22.82
C LYS A 181 42.20 37.05 -23.76
N PHE A 182 41.01 37.21 -24.35
CA PHE A 182 40.68 38.35 -25.21
C PHE A 182 40.90 39.70 -24.50
N HIS A 183 40.39 39.85 -23.27
CA HIS A 183 40.59 41.07 -22.48
C HIS A 183 42.07 41.34 -22.18
N ILE A 184 42.84 40.33 -21.80
CA ILE A 184 44.27 40.47 -21.53
C ILE A 184 45.03 40.93 -22.79
N GLN A 185 44.70 40.36 -23.95
CA GLN A 185 45.30 40.74 -25.22
C GLN A 185 44.93 42.17 -25.61
N ALA A 186 43.65 42.55 -25.50
CA ALA A 186 43.20 43.91 -25.76
C ALA A 186 43.88 44.94 -24.85
N MET A 187 44.05 44.63 -23.55
CA MET A 187 44.80 45.49 -22.62
C MET A 187 46.28 45.61 -22.99
N ARG A 188 46.92 44.52 -23.43
CA ARG A 188 48.31 44.55 -23.87
C ARG A 188 48.48 45.45 -25.10
N GLU A 189 47.63 45.30 -26.11
CA GLU A 189 47.67 46.16 -27.28
C GLU A 189 47.39 47.63 -26.94
N ALA A 190 46.45 47.90 -26.03
CA ALA A 190 46.19 49.26 -25.57
C ALA A 190 47.42 49.88 -24.88
N ASN A 191 48.12 49.11 -24.06
CA ASN A 191 49.38 49.55 -23.42
C ASN A 191 50.49 49.78 -24.45
N GLU A 192 50.62 48.92 -25.44
CA GLU A 192 51.59 49.11 -26.55
C GLU A 192 51.29 50.39 -27.35
N ARG A 193 50.02 50.64 -27.67
CA ARG A 193 49.59 51.89 -28.34
C ARG A 193 49.88 53.12 -27.47
N LEU A 194 49.63 53.04 -26.17
CA LEU A 194 49.95 54.10 -25.21
C LEU A 194 51.47 54.37 -25.14
N ALA A 195 52.29 53.32 -25.07
CA ALA A 195 53.74 53.45 -25.06
C ALA A 195 54.26 54.06 -26.37
N ALA A 196 53.73 53.65 -27.52
CA ALA A 196 54.06 54.25 -28.81
C ALA A 196 53.67 55.74 -28.87
N ALA A 197 52.49 56.10 -28.37
CA ALA A 197 52.04 57.49 -28.29
C ALA A 197 52.93 58.34 -27.36
N GLN A 198 53.34 57.79 -26.21
CA GLN A 198 54.29 58.45 -25.31
C GLN A 198 55.64 58.68 -26.00
N GLY A 199 56.19 57.67 -26.68
CA GLY A 199 57.41 57.80 -27.47
C GLY A 199 57.30 58.88 -28.55
N ALA A 200 56.17 58.93 -29.28
CA ALA A 200 55.93 59.97 -30.28
C ALA A 200 55.87 61.38 -29.67
N ILE A 201 55.26 61.54 -28.49
CA ILE A 201 55.23 62.82 -27.75
C ILE A 201 56.64 63.22 -27.31
N GLU A 202 57.45 62.28 -26.83
CA GLU A 202 58.83 62.54 -26.44
C GLU A 202 59.68 62.99 -27.64
N GLU A 203 59.57 62.32 -28.79
CA GLU A 203 60.25 62.73 -30.02
C GLU A 203 59.80 64.11 -30.49
N HIS A 204 58.49 64.39 -30.45
CA HIS A 204 57.96 65.71 -30.77
C HIS A 204 58.52 66.80 -29.83
N ARG A 205 58.65 66.50 -28.53
CA ARG A 205 59.27 67.42 -27.56
C ARG A 205 60.75 67.65 -27.88
N LYS A 206 61.51 66.61 -28.22
CA LYS A 206 62.93 66.74 -28.62
C LYS A 206 63.06 67.61 -29.86
N PHE A 207 62.23 67.38 -30.87
CA PHE A 207 62.19 68.19 -32.09
C PHE A 207 61.90 69.66 -31.76
N HIS A 208 60.88 69.93 -30.94
CA HIS A 208 60.54 71.30 -30.54
C HIS A 208 61.67 71.99 -29.76
N ALA A 209 62.33 71.26 -28.86
CA ALA A 209 63.45 71.79 -28.09
C ALA A 209 64.65 72.14 -28.99
N ALA A 210 64.95 71.29 -29.99
CA ALA A 210 65.99 71.55 -30.98
C ALA A 210 65.66 72.78 -31.84
N ALA A 211 64.42 72.89 -32.31
CA ALA A 211 63.96 74.04 -33.10
C ALA A 211 64.02 75.35 -32.31
N MET A 212 63.64 75.33 -31.02
CA MET A 212 63.76 76.51 -30.13
C MET A 212 65.22 76.91 -29.94
N LYS A 213 66.11 75.94 -29.71
CA LYS A 213 67.55 76.21 -29.57
C LYS A 213 68.14 76.85 -30.83
N GLU A 214 67.77 76.34 -32.01
CA GLU A 214 68.21 76.92 -33.29
C GLU A 214 67.67 78.34 -33.48
N ALA A 215 66.42 78.60 -33.08
CA ALA A 215 65.85 79.94 -33.12
C ALA A 215 66.60 80.92 -32.19
N ASP A 216 66.92 80.49 -30.97
CA ASP A 216 67.71 81.27 -30.01
C ASP A 216 69.12 81.56 -30.55
N GLU A 217 69.80 80.58 -31.15
CA GLU A 217 71.10 80.75 -31.79
C GLU A 217 71.03 81.76 -32.96
N ARG A 218 69.99 81.70 -33.79
CA ARG A 218 69.76 82.66 -34.88
C ARG A 218 69.49 84.07 -34.37
N LEU A 219 68.71 84.22 -33.30
CA LEU A 219 68.45 85.50 -32.66
C LEU A 219 69.75 86.10 -32.08
N ALA A 220 70.58 85.29 -31.42
CA ALA A 220 71.88 85.75 -30.92
C ALA A 220 72.79 86.28 -32.05
N VAL A 221 72.86 85.57 -33.18
CA VAL A 221 73.61 86.03 -34.36
C VAL A 221 73.02 87.32 -34.94
N ALA A 222 71.69 87.46 -34.97
CA ALA A 222 71.04 88.68 -35.43
C ALA A 222 71.34 89.88 -34.52
N ASP A 223 71.34 89.67 -33.20
CA ASP A 223 71.71 90.69 -32.21
C ASP A 223 73.17 91.12 -32.38
N ASP A 224 74.11 90.18 -32.56
CA ASP A 224 75.51 90.47 -32.83
C ASP A 224 75.68 91.30 -34.12
N ASN A 225 74.99 90.92 -35.19
CA ASN A 225 74.97 91.68 -36.44
C ASN A 225 74.41 93.10 -36.26
N MET A 226 73.36 93.27 -35.45
CA MET A 226 72.80 94.59 -35.12
C MET A 226 73.79 95.45 -34.31
N VAL A 227 74.54 94.85 -33.38
CA VAL A 227 75.60 95.52 -32.63
C VAL A 227 76.71 95.99 -33.58
N GLU A 228 77.16 95.15 -34.50
CA GLU A 228 78.16 95.52 -35.51
C GLU A 228 77.67 96.62 -36.46
N HIS A 229 76.43 96.51 -36.95
CA HIS A 229 75.82 97.56 -37.77
C HIS A 229 75.76 98.91 -37.02
N ARG A 230 75.43 98.89 -35.72
CA ARG A 230 75.44 100.09 -34.88
C ARG A 230 76.85 100.67 -34.74
N LYS A 231 77.88 99.84 -34.53
CA LYS A 231 79.29 100.28 -34.47
C LYS A 231 79.71 100.94 -35.78
N PHE A 232 79.40 100.33 -36.92
CA PHE A 232 79.65 100.89 -38.24
C PHE A 232 78.99 102.27 -38.39
N HIS A 233 77.71 102.39 -38.02
CA HIS A 233 76.98 103.65 -38.12
C HIS A 233 77.59 104.76 -37.25
N VAL A 234 77.99 104.44 -36.01
CA VAL A 234 78.69 105.37 -35.12
C VAL A 234 80.05 105.81 -35.69
N GLN A 235 80.80 104.90 -36.30
CA GLN A 235 82.07 105.24 -36.94
C GLN A 235 81.87 106.15 -38.15
N ALA A 236 80.88 105.85 -39.00
CA ALA A 236 80.52 106.68 -40.15
C ALA A 236 80.11 108.10 -39.71
N MET A 237 79.31 108.21 -38.64
CA MET A 237 78.93 109.48 -38.04
C MET A 237 80.13 110.28 -37.53
N ARG A 238 81.05 109.64 -36.78
CA ARG A 238 82.28 110.28 -36.32
C ARG A 238 83.16 110.77 -37.47
N GLU A 239 83.23 110.03 -38.57
CA GLU A 239 83.99 110.45 -39.75
C GLU A 239 83.31 111.62 -40.47
N ALA A 240 81.98 111.62 -40.55
CA ALA A 240 81.23 112.76 -41.07
C ALA A 240 81.46 114.02 -40.22
N ASP A 241 81.42 113.91 -38.89
CA ASP A 241 81.71 115.02 -37.97
C ASP A 241 83.12 115.56 -38.16
N LYS A 242 84.13 114.69 -38.30
CA LYS A 242 85.51 115.11 -38.61
C LYS A 242 85.61 115.86 -39.95
N ARG A 243 84.89 115.39 -40.98
CA ARG A 243 84.86 116.04 -42.29
C ARG A 243 84.18 117.41 -42.22
N LEU A 244 83.08 117.52 -41.47
CA LEU A 244 82.42 118.80 -41.20
C LEU A 244 83.35 119.75 -40.45
N GLY A 245 84.04 119.29 -39.40
CA GLY A 245 85.03 120.10 -38.70
C GLY A 245 86.16 120.59 -39.61
N ARG A 246 86.69 119.74 -40.50
CA ARG A 246 87.68 120.17 -41.52
C ARG A 246 87.10 121.18 -42.52
N ALA A 247 85.83 121.05 -42.89
CA ALA A 247 85.15 121.99 -43.77
C ALA A 247 84.96 123.34 -43.07
N ASP A 248 84.57 123.35 -41.80
CA ASP A 248 84.48 124.55 -40.98
C ASP A 248 85.85 125.24 -40.85
N ASP A 249 86.92 124.48 -40.56
CA ASP A 249 88.29 124.99 -40.54
C ASP A 249 88.69 125.61 -41.88
N ALA A 250 88.37 124.95 -43.01
CA ALA A 250 88.64 125.47 -44.34
C ALA A 250 87.86 126.75 -44.65
N ILE A 251 86.60 126.87 -44.19
CA ILE A 251 85.79 128.09 -44.31
C ILE A 251 86.39 129.21 -43.46
N ILE A 252 86.84 128.91 -42.23
CA ILE A 252 87.51 129.87 -41.35
C ILE A 252 88.80 130.39 -42.01
N GLU A 253 89.62 129.50 -42.56
CA GLU A 253 90.84 129.88 -43.28
C GLU A 253 90.53 130.69 -44.55
N HIS A 254 89.53 130.29 -45.34
CA HIS A 254 89.08 131.06 -46.49
C HIS A 254 88.61 132.47 -46.08
N ARG A 255 87.89 132.58 -44.96
CA ARG A 255 87.45 133.87 -44.40
C ARG A 255 88.66 134.71 -43.97
N LYS A 256 89.63 134.14 -43.27
CA LYS A 256 90.88 134.83 -42.89
C LYS A 256 91.64 135.34 -44.12
N PHE A 257 91.79 134.49 -45.14
CA PHE A 257 92.40 134.88 -46.41
C PHE A 257 91.64 136.05 -47.05
N HIS A 258 90.31 135.98 -47.13
CA HIS A 258 89.51 137.04 -47.73
C HIS A 258 89.59 138.35 -46.94
N THR A 259 89.58 138.30 -45.60
CA THR A 259 89.78 139.46 -44.74
C THR A 259 91.18 140.06 -44.90
N ALA A 260 92.22 139.22 -44.98
CA ALA A 260 93.58 139.69 -45.24
C ALA A 260 93.70 140.37 -46.61
N ALA A 261 93.09 139.79 -47.65
CA ALA A 261 93.03 140.38 -48.99
C ALA A 261 92.28 141.73 -48.99
N MET A 262 91.17 141.85 -48.25
CA MET A 262 90.47 143.12 -48.10
C MET A 262 91.29 144.16 -47.35
N ASN A 263 91.93 143.79 -46.23
CA ASN A 263 92.82 144.70 -45.50
C ASN A 263 94.00 145.18 -46.37
N GLU A 264 94.54 144.32 -47.23
CA GLU A 264 95.58 144.69 -48.20
C GLU A 264 95.04 145.62 -49.29
N ALA A 265 93.83 145.37 -49.80
CA ALA A 265 93.16 146.27 -50.73
C ALA A 265 92.89 147.64 -50.10
N ASP A 266 92.44 147.69 -48.84
CA ASP A 266 92.24 148.91 -48.08
C ASP A 266 93.55 149.65 -47.84
N LYS A 267 94.65 148.95 -47.52
CA LYS A 267 96.00 149.57 -47.44
C LYS A 267 96.43 150.17 -48.77
N ARG A 268 96.21 149.47 -49.89
CA ARG A 268 96.52 149.99 -51.23
C ARG A 268 95.68 151.23 -51.55
N LEU A 269 94.39 151.20 -51.24
CA LEU A 269 93.50 152.36 -51.40
C LEU A 269 93.95 153.54 -50.53
N ALA A 270 94.29 153.30 -49.26
CA ALA A 270 94.80 154.33 -48.35
C ALA A 270 96.11 154.96 -48.86
N ASN A 271 97.01 154.16 -49.46
CA ASN A 271 98.25 154.68 -50.05
C ASN A 271 98.03 155.43 -51.37
N THR A 272 96.97 155.14 -52.12
CA THR A 272 96.62 155.90 -53.34
C THR A 272 95.87 157.21 -53.06
N VAL A 273 95.31 157.40 -51.86
CA VAL A 273 94.59 158.63 -51.46
C VAL A 273 95.52 159.66 -50.82
N LEU A 274 96.80 159.34 -50.57
CA LEU A 274 97.80 160.23 -49.95
C LEU A 274 99.00 160.58 -50.87
N ALA A 275 98.89 160.38 -52.18
CA ALA A 275 99.83 160.86 -53.20
C ALA A 275 99.07 161.61 -54.30
#